data_AF-A0A6A0AJ89-F1
#
_entry.id   AF-A0A6A0AJ89-F1
#
_cell.length_a   1.000
_cell.length_b   1.000
_cell.length_c   1.000
_cell.angle_alpha   90.00
_cell.angle_beta   90.00
_cell.angle_gamma   90.00
#
_symmetry.space_group_name_H-M   'P 1'
#
loop_
_entity.id
_entity.type
_entity.pdbx_description
1 polymer ?
#
loop_
_entity_poly.entity_id
_entity_poly.type
_entity_poly.pdbx_seq_one_letter_code
_entity_poly.pdbx_strand_id
1 'polypeptide(L)'
;MGTAQAIMYSYDIATVSSIIPAFANRKDTLVVDEGAVLSRASLHYFKHNDMADLERILQAIEVQERKDRKPLTRRMIVVEGIYSNTGELAPLTQLLALKNKYK
;
A
#
# COMPACT_ATOMS: atom_id res chain seq x y z
N MET A 1 -13.63 -18.15 -6.26
CA MET A 1 -13.08 -17.01 -5.49
C MET A 1 -13.66 -17.10 -4.08
N GLY A 2 -12.85 -17.33 -3.05
CA GLY A 2 -13.32 -17.55 -1.68
C GLY A 2 -13.72 -16.26 -0.95
N THR A 3 -14.44 -15.34 -1.60
CA THR A 3 -14.89 -14.05 -1.04
C THR A 3 -16.43 -14.00 -0.97
N ALA A 4 -16.96 -13.25 -0.02
CA ALA A 4 -18.41 -13.09 0.17
C ALA A 4 -19.05 -12.11 -0.84
N GLN A 5 -18.28 -11.15 -1.36
CA GLN A 5 -18.77 -10.08 -2.25
C GLN A 5 -17.74 -9.73 -3.32
N ALA A 6 -18.22 -9.22 -4.46
CA ALA A 6 -17.41 -8.77 -5.58
C ALA A 6 -18.06 -7.55 -6.27
N ILE A 7 -17.23 -6.66 -6.82
CA ILE A 7 -17.63 -5.51 -7.63
C ILE A 7 -16.92 -5.62 -8.98
N MET A 8 -17.65 -5.43 -10.08
CA MET A 8 -17.12 -5.55 -11.43
C MET A 8 -16.91 -4.16 -12.06
N TYR A 9 -15.81 -4.00 -12.78
CA TYR A 9 -15.48 -2.82 -13.55
C TYR A 9 -15.29 -3.20 -15.03
N SER A 10 -15.56 -2.26 -15.94
CA SER A 10 -15.40 -2.49 -17.38
C SER A 10 -13.94 -2.57 -17.83
N TYR A 11 -13.02 -1.94 -17.08
CA TYR A 11 -11.58 -1.94 -17.35
C TYR A 11 -10.78 -2.09 -16.04
N ASP A 12 -9.63 -2.74 -16.14
CA ASP A 12 -8.68 -2.96 -15.04
C ASP A 12 -8.19 -1.65 -14.41
N ILE A 13 -7.79 -0.67 -15.23
CA ILE A 13 -7.31 0.64 -14.76
C ILE A 13 -8.40 1.43 -14.02
N ALA A 14 -9.67 1.19 -14.34
CA ALA A 14 -10.80 1.79 -13.63
C ALA A 14 -10.95 1.21 -12.21
N THR A 15 -10.46 -0.01 -11.97
CA THR A 15 -10.54 -0.68 -10.67
C THR A 15 -9.62 0.02 -9.65
N VAL A 16 -8.33 0.12 -9.95
CA VAL A 16 -7.33 0.71 -9.02
C VAL A 16 -7.61 2.21 -8.80
N SER A 17 -7.97 2.93 -9.85
CA SER A 17 -8.26 4.37 -9.79
C SER A 17 -9.55 4.72 -9.05
N SER A 18 -10.48 3.78 -8.87
CA SER A 18 -11.71 4.01 -8.11
C SER A 18 -11.64 3.44 -6.69
N ILE A 19 -11.05 2.26 -6.50
CA ILE A 19 -10.98 1.58 -5.20
C ILE A 19 -10.09 2.35 -4.24
N ILE A 20 -8.88 2.73 -4.67
CA ILE A 20 -7.93 3.40 -3.75
C ILE A 20 -8.52 4.68 -3.16
N PRO A 21 -9.07 5.63 -3.94
CA PRO A 21 -9.71 6.81 -3.35
C PRO A 21 -11.02 6.52 -2.62
N ALA A 22 -11.71 5.40 -2.91
CA ALA A 22 -12.89 5.01 -2.14
C ALA A 22 -12.55 4.52 -0.72
N PHE A 23 -11.34 3.95 -0.53
CA PHE A 23 -10.90 3.42 0.77
C PHE A 23 -9.84 4.27 1.48
N ALA A 24 -9.16 5.16 0.77
CA ALA A 24 -8.13 6.04 1.32
C ALA A 24 -8.63 7.51 1.33
N ASN A 25 -8.64 8.11 2.52
CA ASN A 25 -8.92 9.52 2.72
C ASN A 25 -7.63 10.34 2.85
N ARG A 26 -7.73 11.68 2.84
CA ARG A 26 -6.57 12.59 3.01
C ARG A 26 -5.74 12.37 4.29
N LYS A 27 -6.30 11.67 5.28
CA LYS A 27 -5.63 11.38 6.55
C LYS A 27 -4.89 10.03 6.53
N ASP A 28 -5.21 9.18 5.57
CA ASP A 28 -4.62 7.85 5.47
C ASP A 28 -3.27 7.92 4.77
N THR A 29 -2.38 7.00 5.14
CA THR A 29 -1.02 6.94 4.62
C THR A 29 -0.88 5.77 3.66
N LEU A 30 -0.45 6.06 2.44
CA LEU A 30 -0.21 5.07 1.41
C LEU A 30 1.30 4.86 1.26
N VAL A 31 1.74 3.61 1.40
CA VAL A 31 3.12 3.19 1.17
C VAL A 31 3.13 2.28 -0.06
N VAL A 32 3.79 2.72 -1.13
CA VAL A 32 3.62 2.18 -2.49
C VAL A 32 4.96 1.70 -3.04
N ASP A 33 4.95 0.55 -3.72
CA ASP A 33 6.13 0.06 -4.43
C ASP A 33 6.43 0.98 -5.63
N GLU A 34 7.69 1.34 -5.85
CA GLU A 34 8.09 2.18 -7.01
C GLU A 34 7.70 1.60 -8.38
N GLY A 35 7.49 0.28 -8.47
CA GLY A 35 6.97 -0.39 -9.67
C GLY A 35 5.49 -0.14 -9.95
N ALA A 36 4.73 0.42 -8.99
CA ALA A 36 3.29 0.67 -9.11
C ALA A 36 3.00 2.16 -9.37
N VAL A 37 2.21 2.44 -10.41
CA VAL A 37 1.84 3.82 -10.78
C VAL A 37 0.55 4.23 -10.09
N LEU A 38 0.65 5.19 -9.17
CA LEU A 38 -0.48 5.73 -8.42
C LEU A 38 -0.57 7.25 -8.49
N SER A 39 -1.73 7.73 -8.92
CA SER A 39 -2.02 9.15 -9.08
C SER A 39 -2.92 9.61 -7.94
N ARG A 40 -2.43 10.59 -7.16
CA ARG A 40 -3.15 11.40 -6.15
C ARG A 40 -3.23 10.83 -4.73
N ALA A 41 -2.18 11.02 -3.94
CA ALA A 41 -2.21 11.16 -2.47
C ALA A 41 -0.81 11.57 -1.95
N SER A 42 -0.66 11.77 -0.63
CA SER A 42 0.67 11.74 0.01
C SER A 42 1.16 10.30 0.00
N LEU A 43 2.08 10.00 -0.91
CA LEU A 43 2.62 8.67 -1.11
C LEU A 43 4.02 8.58 -0.50
N HIS A 44 4.28 7.49 0.22
CA HIS A 44 5.64 7.08 0.55
C HIS A 44 6.02 5.95 -0.39
N TYR A 45 7.07 6.15 -1.18
CA TYR A 45 7.56 5.09 -2.04
C TYR A 45 8.62 4.27 -1.32
N PHE A 46 8.58 2.96 -1.48
CA PHE A 46 9.66 2.04 -1.10
C PHE A 46 10.21 1.36 -2.36
N LYS A 47 11.50 1.03 -2.32
CA LYS A 47 12.17 0.39 -3.46
C LYS A 47 11.49 -0.90 -3.88
N HIS A 48 11.47 -1.15 -5.18
CA HIS A 48 10.83 -2.32 -5.78
C HIS A 48 11.21 -3.63 -5.06
N ASN A 49 10.19 -4.33 -4.53
CA ASN A 49 10.33 -5.60 -3.80
C ASN A 49 11.26 -5.57 -2.56
N ASP A 50 11.69 -4.40 -2.07
CA ASP A 50 12.61 -4.27 -0.94
C ASP A 50 11.86 -4.15 0.40
N MET A 51 11.74 -5.28 1.11
CA MET A 51 11.05 -5.33 2.40
C MET A 51 11.81 -4.61 3.51
N ALA A 52 13.13 -4.45 3.40
CA ALA A 52 13.92 -3.74 4.39
C ALA A 52 13.69 -2.22 4.27
N ASP A 53 13.61 -1.71 3.04
CA ASP A 53 13.27 -0.31 2.80
C ASP A 53 11.82 0.00 3.19
N LEU A 54 10.89 -0.91 2.88
CA LEU A 54 9.50 -0.82 3.35
C LEU A 54 9.44 -0.74 4.88
N GLU A 55 10.15 -1.63 5.59
CA GLU A 55 10.18 -1.63 7.05
C GLU A 55 10.76 -0.32 7.61
N ARG A 56 11.85 0.18 7.02
CA ARG A 56 12.47 1.46 7.39
C ARG A 56 11.48 2.62 7.27
N ILE A 57 10.69 2.65 6.20
CA ILE A 57 9.67 3.69 5.97
C ILE A 57 8.53 3.57 6.99
N LEU A 58 8.03 2.37 7.23
CA LEU A 58 6.95 2.13 8.21
C LEU A 58 7.37 2.54 9.63
N GLN A 59 8.61 2.24 10.03
CA GLN A 59 9.17 2.68 11.31
C GLN A 59 9.25 4.20 11.40
N ALA A 60 9.71 4.87 10.34
CA ALA A 60 9.81 6.32 10.31
C ALA A 60 8.44 6.99 10.46
N ILE A 61 7.42 6.46 9.78
CA ILE A 61 6.02 6.91 9.89
C ILE A 61 5.53 6.74 11.33
N GLU A 62 5.74 5.57 11.95
CA GLU A 62 5.31 5.32 13.33
C GLU A 62 5.97 6.28 14.33
N VAL A 63 7.28 6.51 14.20
CA VAL A 63 8.01 7.44 15.06
C VAL A 63 7.46 8.86 14.90
N GLN A 64 7.18 9.29 13.66
CA GLN A 64 6.64 10.61 13.38
C GLN A 64 5.24 10.79 13.96
N GLU A 65 4.34 9.82 13.78
CA GLU A 65 2.99 9.88 14.33
C GLU A 65 2.98 9.95 15.86
N ARG A 66 3.86 9.19 16.53
CA ARG A 66 4.03 9.23 17.99
C ARG A 66 4.52 10.61 18.47
N LYS A 67 5.46 11.23 17.75
CA LYS A 67 5.97 12.58 18.06
C LYS A 67 4.89 13.64 17.90
N ASP A 68 4.12 13.57 16.80
CA ASP A 68 3.08 14.55 16.48
C ASP A 68 1.82 14.38 17.35
N ARG A 69 1.75 13.35 18.21
CA ARG A 69 0.55 12.94 18.96
C ARG A 69 -0.70 12.85 18.08
N LYS A 70 -0.51 12.47 16.81
CA LYS A 70 -1.60 12.33 15.85
C LYS A 70 -2.46 11.12 16.23
N PRO A 71 -3.78 11.19 16.02
CA PRO A 71 -4.61 9.99 16.10
C PRO A 71 -4.10 8.95 15.10
N LEU A 72 -4.14 7.67 15.46
CA LEU A 72 -3.77 6.57 14.56
C LEU A 72 -4.65 6.63 13.31
N THR A 73 -4.04 6.85 12.17
CA THR A 73 -4.69 6.82 10.85
C THR A 73 -4.42 5.49 10.17
N ARG A 74 -5.20 5.17 9.13
CA ARG A 74 -5.05 3.90 8.43
C ARG A 74 -3.81 3.94 7.56
N ARG A 75 -3.03 2.87 7.59
CA ARG A 75 -1.91 2.66 6.68
C ARG A 75 -2.27 1.59 5.66
N MET A 76 -1.95 1.86 4.40
CA MET A 76 -2.21 0.94 3.29
C MET A 76 -0.91 0.72 2.52
N ILE A 77 -0.49 -0.53 2.42
CA ILE A 77 0.64 -0.95 1.58
C ILE A 77 0.07 -1.37 0.23
N VAL A 78 0.58 -0.79 -0.86
CA VAL A 78 0.07 -1.03 -2.21
C VAL A 78 1.19 -1.58 -3.08
N VAL A 79 0.94 -2.76 -3.66
CA VAL A 79 1.86 -3.52 -4.53
C VAL A 79 1.08 -4.18 -5.66
N GLU A 80 1.74 -4.51 -6.76
CA GLU A 80 1.21 -5.45 -7.75
C GLU A 80 1.45 -6.89 -7.28
N GLY A 81 0.51 -7.82 -7.50
CA GLY A 81 0.72 -9.23 -7.13
C GLY A 81 1.81 -9.89 -7.99
N ILE A 82 1.76 -9.61 -9.29
CA ILE A 82 2.82 -9.88 -10.27
C ILE A 82 3.08 -8.54 -10.96
N TYR A 83 4.32 -8.08 -10.95
CA TYR A 83 4.67 -6.78 -11.50
C TYR A 83 4.73 -6.83 -13.02
N SER A 84 3.93 -6.01 -13.68
CA SER A 84 3.85 -5.96 -15.15
C SER A 84 5.17 -5.64 -15.83
N ASN A 85 6.02 -4.83 -15.18
CA ASN A 85 7.30 -4.36 -15.73
C ASN A 85 8.42 -5.41 -15.65
N THR A 86 8.42 -6.27 -14.62
CA THR A 86 9.52 -7.21 -14.32
C THR A 86 9.10 -8.68 -14.40
N GLY A 87 7.81 -8.97 -14.26
CA GLY A 87 7.26 -10.33 -14.12
C GLY A 87 7.49 -10.94 -12.73
N GLU A 88 8.07 -10.19 -11.79
CA GLU A 88 8.35 -10.67 -10.44
C GLU A 88 7.08 -10.80 -9.60
N LEU A 89 7.10 -11.73 -8.65
CA LEU A 89 6.03 -11.89 -7.65
C LEU A 89 6.31 -11.03 -6.44
N ALA A 90 5.29 -10.33 -5.94
CA ALA A 90 5.41 -9.63 -4.67
C ALA A 90 5.61 -10.63 -3.51
N PRO A 91 6.47 -10.31 -2.53
CA PRO A 91 6.73 -11.16 -1.37
C PRO A 91 5.58 -11.09 -0.34
N LEU A 92 4.40 -11.61 -0.70
CA LEU A 92 3.14 -11.46 0.05
C LEU A 92 3.22 -11.89 1.52
N THR A 93 3.97 -12.95 1.83
CA THR A 93 4.16 -13.42 3.21
C THR A 93 4.90 -12.39 4.07
N GLN A 94 5.93 -11.75 3.51
CA GLN A 94 6.73 -10.74 4.22
C GLN A 94 5.94 -9.43 4.34
N LEU A 95 5.24 -9.03 3.27
CA LEU A 95 4.33 -7.89 3.26
C LEU A 95 3.26 -8.02 4.34
N LEU A 96 2.63 -9.20 4.48
CA LEU A 96 1.63 -9.45 5.50
C LEU A 96 2.21 -9.37 6.91
N ALA A 97 3.42 -9.88 7.12
CA ALA A 97 4.11 -9.79 8.42
C ALA A 97 4.38 -8.33 8.80
N LEU A 98 4.88 -7.51 7.88
CA LEU A 98 5.12 -6.08 8.10
C LEU A 98 3.81 -5.30 8.31
N LYS A 99 2.79 -5.56 7.50
CA LYS A 99 1.45 -4.97 7.67
C LYS A 99 0.88 -5.26 9.06
N ASN A 100 1.01 -6.49 9.55
CA ASN A 100 0.52 -6.84 10.90
C ASN A 100 1.37 -6.22 12.01
N LYS A 101 2.69 -6.05 11.79
CA LYS A 101 3.61 -5.42 12.75
C LYS A 101 3.34 -3.92 12.91
N TYR A 102 3.07 -3.20 11.81
CA TYR A 102 2.92 -1.74 11.78
C TYR A 102 1.47 -1.24 11.68
N LYS A 103 0.47 -2.12 11.84
CA LYS A 103 -0.98 -1.86 11.85
C LYS A 103 -1.47 -0.95 10.72
#